data_AF-A0A5B0V9Q7-F1
#
_entry.id   AF-A0A5B0V9Q7-F1
#
_cell.length_a   1.000
_cell.length_b   1.000
_cell.length_c   1.000
_cell.angle_alpha   90.00
_cell.angle_beta   90.00
_cell.angle_gamma   90.00
#
_symmetry.space_group_name_H-M   'P 1'
#
loop_
_entity.id
_entity.type
_entity.pdbx_description
1 polymer ?
#
loop_
_entity_poly.entity_id
_entity_poly.type
_entity_poly.pdbx_seq_one_letter_code
_entity_poly.pdbx_strand_id
1 'polypeptide(L)'
;MLRNREGGLMARVISVAAMMLVALCAYAGQPRVIIEKRFTVPSGEAFTVNLKLEKGEYIRGHLKSKAAIEAAFMNQEGLVRHVAGTGDKEAWIYFAAPAPGDYRLVVRAANPVDEVQLDLETVPLLTASAVRTPEMMSPFIQRAHEALINGKSADEVWNRLIASGTPVIESAEDLPDGQLEPMQRLVTFLWRGAKDRVLLFGGPGYEHDPLFRLANTDIWFRSYVMPDDTRMSYLLAPDVPQVDGSAREQRVAILATAQRDPENPDYWSPTGSSDIYSVRSVLELENAPSDHLLAGQGAVTEPFRFQLHSERLGNTRNVAIWVPEGVGVAGDGRVPLAIFFDGDDYLSKVPAPRILDHLIRAGDIPPVVAVFVSNPDRRARNSELPCNEDFADFMALELLPFVSDRTGFSFSGGTTLLAGASFGGLAAACTAFRYPDQFGLVLSQSGSFWWSPPEDERPEWLNERFVESPRLPLHFYLSAGRFETDFGESGILNANRQLEQILRVKGYPVRLEEFSAGHDYFHWRATLGRGLVYLLGTL
;
A
#
# COMPACT_ATOMS: atom_id res chain seq x y z
N MET A 1 31.10 -53.44 -38.40
CA MET A 1 30.56 -53.53 -37.04
C MET A 1 29.07 -53.27 -37.12
N LEU A 2 28.27 -54.25 -36.72
CA LEU A 2 26.89 -54.49 -37.13
C LEU A 2 25.85 -53.93 -36.16
N ARG A 3 24.68 -53.64 -36.75
CA ARG A 3 23.39 -53.13 -36.25
C ARG A 3 22.73 -53.94 -35.12
N ASN A 4 21.87 -53.21 -34.39
CA ASN A 4 20.59 -53.56 -33.71
C ASN A 4 20.39 -54.95 -33.09
N ARG A 5 19.95 -54.96 -31.82
CA ARG A 5 19.00 -55.94 -31.29
C ARG A 5 18.00 -55.33 -30.29
N GLU A 6 16.75 -55.63 -30.57
CA GLU A 6 15.56 -55.56 -29.71
C GLU A 6 15.62 -56.61 -28.58
N GLY A 7 14.70 -56.48 -27.62
CA GLY A 7 14.16 -57.64 -26.88
C GLY A 7 14.00 -57.41 -25.37
N GLY A 8 12.77 -57.21 -24.92
CA GLY A 8 12.41 -57.11 -23.50
C GLY A 8 12.29 -58.45 -22.77
N LEU A 9 12.06 -58.38 -21.45
CA LEU A 9 11.33 -59.41 -20.73
C LEU A 9 10.62 -58.83 -19.49
N MET A 10 9.35 -59.18 -19.39
CA MET A 10 8.40 -58.87 -18.33
C MET A 10 8.61 -59.66 -17.03
N ALA A 11 8.10 -59.05 -15.95
CA ALA A 11 7.34 -59.62 -14.84
C ALA A 11 8.01 -60.57 -13.83
N ARG A 12 8.05 -60.11 -12.57
CA ARG A 12 7.61 -60.92 -11.41
C ARG A 12 6.74 -60.08 -10.48
N VAL A 13 5.47 -60.47 -10.42
CA VAL A 13 4.46 -60.09 -9.43
C VAL A 13 4.81 -60.77 -8.11
N ILE A 14 4.93 -60.01 -7.02
CA ILE A 14 4.73 -60.52 -5.66
C ILE A 14 3.83 -59.53 -4.92
N SER A 15 2.65 -60.03 -4.59
CA SER A 15 1.63 -59.41 -3.76
C SER A 15 2.15 -59.12 -2.35
N VAL A 16 1.92 -57.90 -1.86
CA VAL A 16 1.88 -57.62 -0.42
C VAL A 16 0.60 -56.83 -0.14
N ALA A 17 -0.46 -57.60 0.13
CA ALA A 17 -1.55 -57.15 0.96
C ALA A 17 -1.15 -57.34 2.44
N ALA A 18 -1.72 -56.50 3.31
CA ALA A 18 -1.65 -56.52 4.78
C ALA A 18 -0.54 -55.66 5.44
N MET A 19 -0.77 -54.35 5.48
CA MET A 19 -0.80 -53.57 6.73
C MET A 19 -1.51 -52.23 6.50
N MET A 20 -2.77 -52.29 6.06
CA MET A 20 -3.73 -51.19 6.22
C MET A 20 -4.59 -51.52 7.42
N LEU A 21 -4.29 -50.94 8.59
CA LEU A 21 -5.33 -50.55 9.55
C LEU A 21 -4.74 -49.69 10.68
N VAL A 22 -5.45 -48.58 10.92
CA VAL A 22 -5.38 -47.67 12.07
C VAL A 22 -4.25 -46.63 12.10
N ALA A 23 -4.40 -45.62 11.25
CA ALA A 23 -4.46 -44.23 11.73
C ALA A 23 -5.54 -43.46 10.95
N LEU A 24 -6.79 -43.94 11.05
CA LEU A 24 -7.96 -43.08 10.88
C LEU A 24 -8.03 -42.18 12.13
N CYS A 25 -7.17 -41.18 12.20
CA CYS A 25 -7.53 -39.96 12.91
C CYS A 25 -8.30 -39.13 11.89
N ALA A 26 -9.61 -39.10 12.10
CA ALA A 26 -10.50 -38.20 11.40
C ALA A 26 -9.93 -36.77 11.44
N TYR A 27 -9.47 -36.28 10.28
CA TYR A 27 -9.67 -34.87 9.97
C TYR A 27 -11.18 -34.73 9.69
N ALA A 28 -11.98 -34.82 10.76
CA ALA A 28 -13.32 -34.28 10.71
C ALA A 28 -13.11 -32.80 10.39
N GLY A 29 -13.42 -32.40 9.15
CA GLY A 29 -13.31 -31.02 8.71
C GLY A 29 -13.99 -30.15 9.76
N GLN A 30 -13.24 -29.20 10.31
CA GLN A 30 -13.82 -28.12 11.10
C GLN A 30 -15.05 -27.62 10.34
N PRO A 31 -16.22 -27.47 10.99
CA PRO A 31 -17.43 -27.04 10.30
C PRO A 31 -17.13 -25.73 9.60
N ARG A 32 -17.17 -25.75 8.26
CA ARG A 32 -17.05 -24.53 7.47
C ARG A 32 -18.29 -23.71 7.74
N VAL A 33 -18.11 -22.58 8.43
CA VAL A 33 -19.14 -21.56 8.52
C VAL A 33 -19.16 -20.90 7.16
N ILE A 34 -20.11 -21.27 6.31
CA ILE A 34 -20.38 -20.57 5.04
C ILE A 34 -21.63 -19.74 5.26
N ILE A 35 -21.47 -18.42 5.22
CA ILE A 35 -22.57 -17.47 5.34
C ILE A 35 -22.65 -16.72 4.02
N GLU A 36 -23.71 -17.00 3.27
CA GLU A 36 -24.11 -16.22 2.11
C GLU A 36 -25.44 -15.56 2.44
N LYS A 37 -25.45 -14.23 2.52
CA LYS A 37 -26.64 -13.46 2.87
C LYS A 37 -26.84 -12.27 1.94
N ARG A 38 -28.10 -12.04 1.61
CA ARG A 38 -28.59 -10.77 1.06
C ARG A 38 -29.52 -10.14 2.09
N PHE A 39 -29.30 -8.88 2.41
CA PHE A 39 -30.10 -8.18 3.43
C PHE A 39 -30.19 -6.69 3.12
N THR A 40 -31.14 -6.04 3.80
CA THR A 40 -31.29 -4.59 3.79
C THR A 40 -30.69 -4.00 5.07
N VAL A 41 -30.24 -2.75 4.99
CA VAL A 41 -29.77 -1.98 6.14
C VAL A 41 -30.58 -0.69 6.21
N PRO A 42 -31.57 -0.60 7.11
CA PRO A 42 -32.32 0.64 7.31
C PRO A 42 -31.41 1.76 7.81
N SER A 43 -31.75 3.02 7.52
CA SER A 43 -30.99 4.18 7.99
C SER A 43 -30.92 4.21 9.52
N GLY A 44 -29.72 4.37 10.07
CA GLY A 44 -29.48 4.41 11.52
C GLY A 44 -29.59 3.06 12.24
N GLU A 45 -30.00 2.00 11.56
CA GLU A 45 -30.02 0.63 12.08
C GLU A 45 -28.74 -0.13 11.71
N ALA A 46 -28.60 -1.35 12.25
CA ALA A 46 -27.48 -2.23 11.93
C ALA A 46 -27.98 -3.65 11.64
N PHE A 47 -27.43 -4.25 10.58
CA PHE A 47 -27.51 -5.69 10.39
C PHE A 47 -26.35 -6.36 11.13
N THR A 48 -26.65 -7.43 11.87
CA THR A 48 -25.63 -8.12 12.69
C THR A 48 -25.55 -9.60 12.35
N VAL A 49 -24.32 -10.08 12.12
CA VAL A 49 -24.00 -11.50 12.04
C VAL A 49 -23.23 -11.91 13.28
N ASN A 50 -23.81 -12.79 14.09
CA ASN A 50 -23.15 -13.35 15.27
C ASN A 50 -22.26 -14.52 14.86
N LEU A 51 -21.04 -14.54 15.38
CA LEU A 51 -20.01 -15.53 15.09
C LEU A 51 -19.41 -15.98 16.42
N LYS A 52 -19.30 -17.28 16.64
CA LYS A 52 -18.60 -17.84 17.80
C LYS A 52 -17.31 -18.46 17.30
N LEU A 53 -16.17 -17.92 17.74
CA LEU A 53 -14.86 -18.22 17.17
C LEU A 53 -13.86 -18.63 18.25
N GLU A 54 -12.98 -19.56 17.89
CA GLU A 54 -11.80 -19.90 18.69
C GLU A 54 -10.62 -18.97 18.36
N LYS A 55 -9.63 -18.88 19.25
CA LYS A 55 -8.42 -18.07 18.98
C LYS A 55 -7.70 -18.60 17.73
N GLY A 56 -7.40 -17.69 16.81
CA GLY A 56 -6.71 -17.97 15.55
C GLY A 56 -7.62 -18.53 14.45
N GLU A 57 -8.91 -18.73 14.71
CA GLU A 57 -9.86 -19.11 13.65
C GLU A 57 -9.95 -18.01 12.60
N TYR A 58 -9.71 -18.39 11.34
CA TYR A 58 -9.61 -17.46 10.21
C TYR A 58 -10.89 -17.44 9.38
N ILE A 59 -11.48 -16.26 9.26
CA ILE A 59 -12.61 -15.97 8.39
C ILE A 59 -12.12 -15.09 7.24
N ARG A 60 -12.57 -15.43 6.03
CA ARG A 60 -12.47 -14.53 4.87
C ARG A 60 -13.81 -14.33 4.20
N GLY A 61 -13.92 -13.27 3.41
CA GLY A 61 -15.15 -13.00 2.70
C GLY A 61 -15.18 -11.67 1.97
N HIS A 62 -16.35 -11.29 1.52
CA HIS A 62 -16.58 -10.06 0.78
C HIS A 62 -17.95 -9.49 1.13
N LEU A 63 -17.98 -8.18 1.33
CA LEU A 63 -19.19 -7.39 1.54
C LEU A 63 -19.35 -6.49 0.33
N LYS A 64 -20.55 -6.46 -0.26
CA LYS A 64 -20.86 -5.65 -1.44
C LYS A 64 -22.22 -4.99 -1.30
N SER A 65 -22.29 -3.72 -1.68
CA SER A 65 -23.49 -2.89 -1.61
C SER A 65 -23.54 -1.94 -2.80
N LYS A 66 -24.74 -1.48 -3.16
CA LYS A 66 -24.94 -0.41 -4.16
C LYS A 66 -24.73 1.00 -3.56
N ALA A 67 -24.79 1.11 -2.25
CA ALA A 67 -24.66 2.35 -1.49
C ALA A 67 -23.59 2.23 -0.41
N ALA A 68 -23.16 3.37 0.14
CA ALA A 68 -22.12 3.41 1.16
C ALA A 68 -22.57 2.65 2.42
N ILE A 69 -21.68 1.84 2.97
CA ILE A 69 -21.86 1.02 4.16
C ILE A 69 -20.64 1.18 5.07
N GLU A 70 -20.85 0.96 6.36
CA GLU A 70 -19.79 0.84 7.35
C GLU A 70 -19.88 -0.54 7.97
N ALA A 71 -18.74 -1.20 8.19
CA ALA A 71 -18.71 -2.54 8.74
C ALA A 71 -17.58 -2.69 9.75
N ALA A 72 -17.84 -3.38 10.85
CA ALA A 72 -16.85 -3.66 11.87
C ALA A 72 -17.12 -4.97 12.62
N PHE A 73 -16.05 -5.63 13.04
CA PHE A 73 -16.11 -6.70 14.04
C PHE A 73 -16.15 -6.08 15.44
N MET A 74 -17.11 -6.56 16.24
CA MET A 74 -17.31 -6.18 17.63
C MET A 74 -17.29 -7.43 18.51
N ASN A 75 -16.83 -7.31 19.76
CA ASN A 75 -16.97 -8.34 20.80
C ASN A 75 -17.75 -7.79 22.01
N GLN A 76 -17.59 -8.39 23.19
CA GLN A 76 -18.19 -7.88 24.44
C GLN A 76 -17.50 -6.61 24.97
N GLU A 77 -16.22 -6.43 24.67
CA GLU A 77 -15.40 -5.29 25.12
C GLU A 77 -15.57 -4.06 24.21
N GLY A 78 -15.98 -4.26 22.96
CA GLY A 78 -16.30 -3.17 22.03
C GLY A 78 -15.86 -3.45 20.60
N LEU A 79 -15.37 -2.41 19.93
CA LEU A 79 -14.82 -2.48 18.57
C LEU A 79 -13.53 -3.31 18.59
N VAL A 80 -13.47 -4.31 17.71
CA VAL A 80 -12.28 -5.13 17.50
C VAL A 80 -11.54 -4.65 16.24
N ARG A 81 -12.26 -4.50 15.12
CA ARG A 81 -11.64 -4.18 13.83
C ARG A 81 -12.62 -3.53 12.87
N HIS A 82 -12.21 -2.42 12.24
CA HIS A 82 -12.92 -1.87 11.11
C HIS A 82 -12.73 -2.74 9.85
N VAL A 83 -13.80 -2.90 9.07
CA VAL A 83 -13.84 -3.69 7.83
C VAL A 83 -14.15 -2.80 6.63
N ALA A 84 -15.14 -1.93 6.77
CA ALA A 84 -15.52 -0.93 5.78
C ALA A 84 -15.70 0.43 6.48
N GLY A 85 -15.14 1.48 5.90
CA GLY A 85 -15.21 2.86 6.39
C GLY A 85 -16.28 3.68 5.68
N THR A 86 -16.35 4.96 6.04
CA THR A 86 -17.33 5.89 5.49
C THR A 86 -17.16 6.04 3.98
N GLY A 87 -18.22 5.76 3.21
CA GLY A 87 -18.24 5.89 1.76
C GLY A 87 -18.00 4.58 1.00
N ASP A 88 -17.50 3.54 1.68
CA ASP A 88 -17.21 2.25 1.06
C ASP A 88 -18.49 1.56 0.58
N LYS A 89 -18.46 1.04 -0.65
CA LYS A 89 -19.57 0.23 -1.21
C LYS A 89 -19.22 -1.26 -1.25
N GLU A 90 -17.95 -1.60 -1.06
CA GLU A 90 -17.44 -2.96 -1.04
C GLU A 90 -16.29 -3.07 -0.05
N ALA A 91 -16.13 -4.22 0.58
CA ALA A 91 -15.03 -4.49 1.49
C ALA A 91 -14.67 -5.98 1.50
N TRP A 92 -13.38 -6.28 1.34
CA TRP A 92 -12.86 -7.61 1.56
C TRP A 92 -12.64 -7.86 3.06
N ILE A 93 -13.02 -9.04 3.51
CA ILE A 93 -12.95 -9.44 4.90
C ILE A 93 -11.84 -10.46 5.04
N TYR A 94 -10.86 -10.15 5.90
CA TYR A 94 -9.83 -11.08 6.34
C TYR A 94 -9.66 -10.88 7.84
N PHE A 95 -10.08 -11.86 8.65
CA PHE A 95 -10.13 -11.71 10.09
C PHE A 95 -9.70 -13.00 10.78
N ALA A 96 -8.68 -12.92 11.63
CA ALA A 96 -8.33 -13.99 12.55
C ALA A 96 -8.74 -13.57 13.97
N ALA A 97 -9.47 -14.42 14.68
CA ALA A 97 -9.96 -14.08 16.02
C ALA A 97 -8.79 -13.98 17.02
N PRO A 98 -8.58 -12.84 17.71
CA PRO A 98 -7.45 -12.66 18.63
C PRO A 98 -7.58 -13.48 19.93
N ALA A 99 -8.82 -13.79 20.32
CA ALA A 99 -9.17 -14.54 21.52
C ALA A 99 -10.43 -15.41 21.26
N PRO A 100 -10.66 -16.49 22.02
CA PRO A 100 -11.91 -17.23 21.89
C PRO A 100 -13.07 -16.39 22.42
N GLY A 101 -14.21 -16.41 21.73
CA GLY A 101 -15.39 -15.66 22.18
C GLY A 101 -16.48 -15.45 21.15
N ASP A 102 -17.48 -14.67 21.56
CA ASP A 102 -18.59 -14.26 20.70
C ASP A 102 -18.26 -12.92 20.02
N TYR A 103 -18.22 -12.96 18.69
CA TYR A 103 -17.99 -11.83 17.81
C TYR A 103 -19.26 -11.48 17.05
N ARG A 104 -19.34 -10.22 16.61
CA ARG A 104 -20.44 -9.68 15.82
C ARG A 104 -19.86 -8.89 14.65
N LEU A 105 -20.13 -9.31 13.43
CA LEU A 105 -19.96 -8.45 12.27
C LEU A 105 -21.19 -7.54 12.17
N VAL A 106 -20.98 -6.25 12.44
CA VAL A 106 -22.03 -5.23 12.44
C VAL A 106 -21.88 -4.41 11.16
N VAL A 107 -22.94 -4.35 10.35
CA VAL A 107 -23.01 -3.57 9.12
C VAL A 107 -24.04 -2.47 9.29
N ARG A 108 -23.65 -1.22 9.02
CA ARG A 108 -24.45 0.00 9.14
C ARG A 108 -24.45 0.77 7.82
N ALA A 109 -25.43 1.64 7.66
CA ALA A 109 -25.46 2.59 6.56
C ALA A 109 -26.08 3.92 7.01
N ALA A 110 -25.52 5.03 6.54
CA ALA A 110 -26.07 6.36 6.83
C ALA A 110 -27.45 6.56 6.19
N ASN A 111 -27.62 6.05 4.96
CA ASN A 111 -28.88 6.03 4.23
C ASN A 111 -29.38 4.58 4.08
N PRO A 112 -30.68 4.35 3.89
CA PRO A 112 -31.21 3.01 3.70
C PRO A 112 -30.56 2.33 2.49
N VAL A 113 -30.23 1.04 2.64
CA VAL A 113 -29.66 0.22 1.57
C VAL A 113 -30.52 -1.02 1.38
N ASP A 114 -31.05 -1.17 0.17
CA ASP A 114 -32.00 -2.23 -0.16
C ASP A 114 -31.33 -3.57 -0.53
N GLU A 115 -30.04 -3.56 -0.83
CA GLU A 115 -29.32 -4.77 -1.20
C GLU A 115 -27.85 -4.71 -0.79
N VAL A 116 -27.54 -5.42 0.30
CA VAL A 116 -26.18 -5.75 0.72
C VAL A 116 -25.98 -7.25 0.58
N GLN A 117 -24.93 -7.66 -0.10
CA GLN A 117 -24.46 -9.04 -0.22
C GLN A 117 -23.27 -9.25 0.72
N LEU A 118 -23.33 -10.30 1.53
CA LEU A 118 -22.25 -10.75 2.39
C LEU A 118 -21.97 -12.22 2.11
N ASP A 119 -20.72 -12.50 1.77
CA ASP A 119 -20.17 -13.84 1.64
C ASP A 119 -19.06 -13.97 2.69
N LEU A 120 -19.15 -14.96 3.59
CA LEU A 120 -18.12 -15.29 4.58
C LEU A 120 -17.88 -16.79 4.62
N GLU A 121 -16.62 -17.17 4.77
CA GLU A 121 -16.23 -18.56 5.02
C GLU A 121 -15.15 -18.68 6.10
N THR A 122 -15.22 -19.72 6.92
CA THR A 122 -14.06 -20.16 7.73
C THR A 122 -13.12 -21.01 6.88
N VAL A 123 -11.82 -20.71 6.97
CA VAL A 123 -10.79 -21.35 6.15
C VAL A 123 -9.95 -22.28 7.03
N PRO A 124 -9.90 -23.59 6.72
CA PRO A 124 -8.99 -24.51 7.40
C PRO A 124 -7.53 -24.08 7.21
N LEU A 125 -6.75 -24.11 8.30
CA LEU A 125 -5.35 -23.70 8.27
C LEU A 125 -4.40 -24.89 8.23
N LEU A 126 -3.33 -24.74 7.44
CA LEU A 126 -2.19 -25.64 7.42
C LEU A 126 -1.29 -25.39 8.64
N THR A 127 -0.46 -26.37 8.99
CA THR A 127 0.58 -26.18 10.01
C THR A 127 1.73 -25.37 9.41
N ALA A 128 2.17 -24.32 10.11
CA ALA A 128 3.30 -23.52 9.68
C ALA A 128 4.61 -24.32 9.73
N SER A 129 5.49 -24.09 8.74
CA SER A 129 6.83 -24.66 8.73
C SER A 129 7.81 -23.77 9.50
N ALA A 130 8.75 -24.38 10.21
CA ALA A 130 9.78 -23.65 10.94
C ALA A 130 10.74 -22.93 9.98
N VAL A 131 11.01 -21.65 10.25
CA VAL A 131 12.01 -20.85 9.53
C VAL A 131 13.32 -20.89 10.31
N ARG A 132 14.46 -21.06 9.62
CA ARG A 132 15.78 -21.04 10.27
C ARG A 132 16.14 -19.62 10.70
N THR A 133 16.63 -19.46 11.92
CA THR A 133 17.17 -18.18 12.41
C THR A 133 18.48 -17.87 11.67
N PRO A 134 18.60 -16.69 11.03
CA PRO A 134 19.84 -16.25 10.39
C PRO A 134 20.84 -15.75 11.44
N GLU A 135 22.01 -15.33 10.97
CA GLU A 135 23.01 -14.66 11.81
C GLU A 135 22.45 -13.37 12.44
N MET A 136 22.73 -13.16 13.73
CA MET A 136 22.28 -11.98 14.48
C MET A 136 23.23 -10.81 14.23
N MET A 137 22.77 -9.80 13.48
CA MET A 137 23.57 -8.60 13.18
C MET A 137 23.69 -7.65 14.38
N SER A 138 22.60 -7.50 15.15
CA SER A 138 22.51 -6.53 16.25
C SER A 138 23.28 -7.00 17.49
N PRO A 139 24.28 -6.24 17.98
CA PRO A 139 24.91 -6.51 19.28
C PRO A 139 23.90 -6.53 20.42
N PHE A 140 22.84 -5.72 20.36
CA PHE A 140 21.78 -5.74 21.36
C PHE A 140 21.01 -7.06 21.35
N ILE A 141 20.70 -7.60 20.17
CA ILE A 141 20.08 -8.93 20.04
C ILE A 141 21.03 -10.05 20.45
N GLN A 142 22.32 -9.95 20.12
CA GLN A 142 23.33 -10.93 20.57
C GLN A 142 23.39 -10.99 22.12
N ARG A 143 23.43 -9.84 22.80
CA ARG A 143 23.39 -9.77 24.27
C ARG A 143 22.08 -10.33 24.84
N ALA A 144 20.95 -10.07 24.18
CA ALA A 144 19.66 -10.61 24.57
C ALA A 144 19.63 -12.15 24.45
N HIS A 145 20.17 -12.68 23.36
CA HIS A 145 20.32 -14.13 23.16
C HIS A 145 21.22 -14.77 24.22
N GLU A 146 22.38 -14.19 24.52
CA GLU A 146 23.28 -14.65 25.57
C GLU A 146 22.61 -14.62 26.95
N ALA A 147 21.87 -13.56 27.26
CA ALA A 147 21.12 -13.46 28.51
C ALA A 147 20.12 -14.61 28.68
N LEU A 148 19.38 -14.95 27.61
CA LEU A 148 18.44 -16.09 27.60
C LEU A 148 19.16 -17.42 27.84
N ILE A 149 20.29 -17.66 27.16
CA ILE A 149 21.11 -18.87 27.35
C ILE A 149 21.62 -18.95 28.79
N ASN A 150 21.97 -17.81 29.39
CA ASN A 150 22.45 -17.70 30.76
C ASN A 150 21.32 -17.70 31.81
N GLY A 151 20.10 -18.10 31.43
CA GLY A 151 18.99 -18.34 32.35
C GLY A 151 18.14 -17.13 32.70
N LYS A 152 18.30 -15.99 32.00
CA LYS A 152 17.37 -14.87 32.14
C LYS A 152 16.01 -15.22 31.54
N SER A 153 14.94 -14.78 32.20
CA SER A 153 13.58 -15.02 31.69
C SER A 153 13.34 -14.23 30.40
N ALA A 154 12.44 -14.73 29.56
CA ALA A 154 12.04 -14.01 28.35
C ALA A 154 11.45 -12.63 28.69
N ASP A 155 10.71 -12.50 29.79
CA ASP A 155 10.11 -11.21 30.21
C ASP A 155 11.19 -10.19 30.61
N GLU A 156 12.21 -10.62 31.37
CA GLU A 156 13.36 -9.76 31.72
C GLU A 156 14.15 -9.31 30.49
N VAL A 157 14.24 -10.15 29.46
CA VAL A 157 14.94 -9.82 28.21
C VAL A 157 14.09 -8.88 27.36
N TRP A 158 12.80 -9.14 27.22
CA TRP A 158 11.88 -8.29 26.47
C TRP A 158 11.79 -6.89 27.02
N ASN A 159 11.58 -6.74 28.33
CA ASN A 159 11.51 -5.42 28.96
C ASN A 159 12.78 -4.59 28.75
N ARG A 160 13.94 -5.24 28.59
CA ARG A 160 15.19 -4.56 28.22
C ARG A 160 15.24 -4.20 26.74
N LEU A 161 14.77 -5.09 25.86
CA LEU A 161 14.76 -4.86 24.42
C LEU A 161 13.89 -3.67 24.02
N ILE A 162 12.72 -3.52 24.65
CA ILE A 162 11.75 -2.48 24.31
C ILE A 162 11.88 -1.22 25.19
N ALA A 163 12.93 -1.12 26.02
CA ALA A 163 13.08 -0.04 26.99
C ALA A 163 13.11 1.36 26.34
N SER A 164 13.52 1.44 25.07
CA SER A 164 13.56 2.67 24.26
C SER A 164 12.48 2.71 23.17
N GLY A 165 11.47 1.84 23.25
CA GLY A 165 10.47 1.63 22.20
C GLY A 165 10.96 0.69 21.09
N THR A 166 10.11 0.49 20.09
CA THR A 166 10.43 -0.30 18.89
C THR A 166 10.16 0.51 17.60
N PRO A 167 10.91 0.23 16.51
CA PRO A 167 12.03 -0.70 16.41
C PRO A 167 13.27 -0.20 17.19
N VAL A 168 14.18 -1.11 17.55
CA VAL A 168 15.47 -0.74 18.16
C VAL A 168 16.37 -0.15 17.07
N ILE A 169 16.99 0.98 17.35
CA ILE A 169 17.87 1.69 16.41
C ILE A 169 19.28 1.72 17.01
N GLU A 170 20.25 1.17 16.30
CA GLU A 170 21.68 1.17 16.66
C GLU A 170 22.46 1.97 15.62
N SER A 171 23.36 2.84 16.09
CA SER A 171 24.26 3.65 15.27
C SER A 171 25.59 2.93 15.01
N ALA A 172 26.45 3.52 14.17
CA ALA A 172 27.79 2.98 13.95
C ALA A 172 28.64 2.93 15.24
N GLU A 173 28.37 3.79 16.23
CA GLU A 173 29.06 3.82 17.52
C GLU A 173 28.65 2.65 18.44
N ASP A 174 27.48 2.05 18.18
CA ASP A 174 26.96 0.92 18.95
C ASP A 174 27.49 -0.44 18.45
N LEU A 175 28.13 -0.45 17.28
CA LEU A 175 28.66 -1.65 16.62
C LEU A 175 30.20 -1.63 16.58
N PRO A 176 30.85 -2.80 16.45
CA PRO A 176 32.29 -2.86 16.18
C PRO A 176 32.67 -2.08 14.91
N ASP A 177 33.86 -1.46 14.94
CA ASP A 177 34.38 -0.64 13.84
C ASP A 177 34.23 -1.31 12.46
N GLY A 178 33.67 -0.56 11.50
CA GLY A 178 33.55 -0.98 10.11
C GLY A 178 32.31 -1.82 9.77
N GLN A 179 31.36 -2.02 10.69
CA GLN A 179 30.12 -2.76 10.42
C GLN A 179 28.97 -1.90 9.88
N LEU A 180 28.99 -0.59 10.11
CA LEU A 180 28.03 0.38 9.56
C LEU A 180 28.75 1.63 9.07
N GLU A 181 28.28 2.17 7.94
CA GLU A 181 28.70 3.50 7.48
C GLU A 181 28.06 4.61 8.35
N PRO A 182 28.65 5.83 8.42
CA PRO A 182 28.14 6.91 9.28
C PRO A 182 26.67 7.30 9.03
N MET A 183 26.22 7.24 7.77
CA MET A 183 24.85 7.55 7.35
C MET A 183 23.92 6.32 7.37
N GLN A 184 24.28 5.28 8.13
CA GLN A 184 23.49 4.07 8.27
C GLN A 184 23.12 3.80 9.72
N ARG A 185 21.94 3.24 9.92
CA ARG A 185 21.48 2.71 11.20
C ARG A 185 21.15 1.24 11.04
N LEU A 186 21.45 0.44 12.06
CA LEU A 186 20.92 -0.91 12.17
C LEU A 186 19.58 -0.84 12.89
N VAL A 187 18.51 -1.16 12.19
CA VAL A 187 17.14 -1.10 12.69
C VAL A 187 16.61 -2.50 12.92
N THR A 188 16.21 -2.81 14.16
CA THR A 188 15.71 -4.12 14.56
C THR A 188 14.23 -4.06 14.94
N PHE A 189 13.39 -4.68 14.12
CA PHE A 189 11.97 -4.89 14.40
C PHE A 189 11.79 -6.03 15.38
N LEU A 190 10.83 -5.89 16.29
CA LEU A 190 10.60 -6.83 17.39
C LEU A 190 9.11 -7.22 17.47
N TRP A 191 8.84 -8.43 17.94
CA TRP A 191 7.48 -8.87 18.27
C TRP A 191 7.50 -9.86 19.45
N ARG A 192 6.44 -9.87 20.25
CA ARG A 192 6.26 -10.79 21.39
C ARG A 192 4.96 -11.58 21.30
N GLY A 193 5.02 -12.86 21.65
CA GLY A 193 3.82 -13.68 21.90
C GLY A 193 3.23 -14.37 20.67
N ALA A 194 3.84 -14.24 19.49
CA ALA A 194 3.43 -15.03 18.33
C ALA A 194 3.86 -16.50 18.48
N LYS A 195 2.96 -17.40 18.10
CA LYS A 195 3.17 -18.84 18.22
C LYS A 195 4.03 -19.40 17.11
N ASP A 196 3.75 -19.04 15.86
CA ASP A 196 4.24 -19.75 14.69
C ASP A 196 5.16 -18.89 13.81
N ARG A 197 4.76 -17.65 13.52
CA ARG A 197 5.55 -16.72 12.68
C ARG A 197 5.16 -15.28 12.89
N VAL A 198 6.04 -14.36 12.48
CA VAL A 198 5.71 -12.92 12.36
C VAL A 198 6.25 -12.44 11.03
N LEU A 199 5.45 -11.68 10.28
CA LEU A 199 5.88 -11.03 9.04
C LEU A 199 5.91 -9.51 9.23
N LEU A 200 6.93 -8.85 8.70
CA LEU A 200 6.99 -7.41 8.53
C LEU A 200 6.24 -7.02 7.26
N PHE A 201 5.18 -6.23 7.41
CA PHE A 201 4.36 -5.77 6.30
C PHE A 201 4.61 -4.29 6.00
N GLY A 202 5.27 -4.03 4.87
CA GLY A 202 5.79 -2.71 4.50
C GLY A 202 7.24 -2.85 4.06
N GLY A 203 7.96 -1.73 3.94
CA GLY A 203 9.41 -1.77 3.73
C GLY A 203 10.17 -2.35 4.94
N PRO A 204 11.47 -2.65 4.80
CA PRO A 204 12.30 -2.47 3.60
C PRO A 204 12.23 -3.66 2.61
N GLY A 205 11.60 -4.78 2.97
CA GLY A 205 11.47 -5.96 2.11
C GLY A 205 10.18 -5.98 1.31
N TYR A 206 10.23 -6.44 0.07
CA TYR A 206 9.05 -6.45 -0.81
C TYR A 206 8.08 -7.62 -0.54
N GLU A 207 8.59 -8.82 -0.20
CA GLU A 207 7.81 -10.05 -0.01
C GLU A 207 7.31 -10.28 1.43
N HIS A 208 7.14 -9.22 2.21
CA HIS A 208 6.70 -9.28 3.61
C HIS A 208 7.59 -10.20 4.46
N ASP A 209 8.70 -9.63 4.83
CA ASP A 209 9.84 -10.33 5.37
C ASP A 209 9.56 -11.03 6.72
N PRO A 210 9.90 -12.31 6.90
CA PRO A 210 9.71 -12.99 8.19
C PRO A 210 10.66 -12.45 9.25
N LEU A 211 10.17 -12.30 10.48
CA LEU A 211 11.01 -12.21 11.67
C LEU A 211 11.40 -13.62 12.15
N PHE A 212 12.43 -13.68 12.98
CA PHE A 212 13.02 -14.92 13.47
C PHE A 212 12.93 -15.01 14.97
N ARG A 213 12.75 -16.23 15.47
CA ARG A 213 12.63 -16.49 16.90
C ARG A 213 13.99 -16.32 17.58
N LEU A 214 14.00 -15.62 18.70
CA LEU A 214 15.17 -15.46 19.56
C LEU A 214 15.23 -16.62 20.56
N ALA A 215 16.21 -17.52 20.37
CA ALA A 215 16.32 -18.77 21.11
C ALA A 215 14.99 -19.56 21.12
N ASN A 216 14.67 -20.24 22.24
CA ASN A 216 13.41 -20.98 22.42
C ASN A 216 12.34 -20.13 23.14
N THR A 217 12.18 -18.86 22.75
CA THR A 217 11.21 -17.94 23.36
C THR A 217 10.12 -17.51 22.37
N ASP A 218 9.18 -16.71 22.83
CA ASP A 218 8.17 -16.03 22.01
C ASP A 218 8.59 -14.61 21.60
N ILE A 219 9.89 -14.28 21.72
CA ILE A 219 10.49 -13.06 21.20
C ILE A 219 10.92 -13.30 19.76
N TRP A 220 10.53 -12.38 18.88
CA TRP A 220 10.85 -12.40 17.46
C TRP A 220 11.60 -11.13 17.08
N PHE A 221 12.56 -11.23 16.17
CA PHE A 221 13.35 -10.10 15.72
C PHE A 221 13.69 -10.18 14.23
N ARG A 222 13.97 -9.02 13.63
CA ARG A 222 14.69 -8.92 12.36
C ARG A 222 15.39 -7.57 12.25
N SER A 223 16.65 -7.60 11.83
CA SER A 223 17.50 -6.42 11.68
C SER A 223 17.74 -6.07 10.21
N TYR A 224 17.84 -4.78 9.92
CA TYR A 224 18.22 -4.26 8.60
C TYR A 224 19.18 -3.09 8.75
N VAL A 225 20.14 -2.99 7.85
CA VAL A 225 20.92 -1.76 7.67
C VAL A 225 20.11 -0.81 6.79
N MET A 226 19.82 0.38 7.30
CA MET A 226 19.01 1.40 6.64
C MET A 226 19.76 2.73 6.56
N PRO A 227 19.58 3.53 5.49
CA PRO A 227 20.04 4.91 5.47
C PRO A 227 19.39 5.73 6.59
N ASP A 228 20.13 6.66 7.20
CA ASP A 228 19.68 7.49 8.34
C ASP A 228 18.62 8.55 7.97
N ASP A 229 18.27 8.69 6.68
CA ASP A 229 17.15 9.48 6.16
C ASP A 229 15.88 8.65 5.93
N THR A 230 15.82 7.43 6.47
CA THR A 230 14.68 6.53 6.29
C THR A 230 13.41 7.04 6.98
N ARG A 231 12.31 7.08 6.22
CA ARG A 231 10.95 7.40 6.68
C ARG A 231 9.96 6.42 6.12
N MET A 232 9.33 5.59 6.95
CA MET A 232 8.34 4.61 6.50
C MET A 232 7.29 4.30 7.56
N SER A 233 6.16 3.76 7.11
CA SER A 233 5.15 3.11 7.92
C SER A 233 5.19 1.59 7.73
N TYR A 234 4.87 0.85 8.79
CA TYR A 234 4.88 -0.60 8.77
C TYR A 234 3.78 -1.20 9.65
N LEU A 235 3.49 -2.47 9.40
CA LEU A 235 2.68 -3.33 10.27
C LEU A 235 3.48 -4.60 10.57
N LEU A 236 3.14 -5.27 11.66
CA LEU A 236 3.60 -6.60 11.99
C LEU A 236 2.41 -7.56 11.93
N ALA A 237 2.59 -8.70 11.29
CA ALA A 237 1.55 -9.71 11.11
C ALA A 237 1.98 -11.00 11.85
N PRO A 238 1.60 -11.15 13.14
CA PRO A 238 1.83 -12.39 13.86
C PRO A 238 0.88 -13.49 13.37
N ASP A 239 1.31 -14.74 13.48
CA ASP A 239 0.50 -15.94 13.29
C ASP A 239 -0.37 -15.90 12.03
N VAL A 240 0.22 -15.43 10.92
CA VAL A 240 -0.45 -15.29 9.63
C VAL A 240 -1.09 -16.62 9.23
N PRO A 241 -2.42 -16.64 8.97
CA PRO A 241 -3.12 -17.85 8.57
C PRO A 241 -2.44 -18.53 7.38
N GLN A 242 -2.09 -19.81 7.55
CA GLN A 242 -1.54 -20.63 6.47
C GLN A 242 -2.68 -21.30 5.73
N VAL A 243 -2.93 -20.90 4.50
CA VAL A 243 -4.09 -21.35 3.72
C VAL A 243 -3.66 -22.35 2.66
N ASP A 244 -4.48 -23.37 2.44
CA ASP A 244 -4.34 -24.29 1.31
C ASP A 244 -4.95 -23.63 0.05
N GLY A 245 -4.20 -22.71 -0.56
CA GLY A 245 -4.65 -21.89 -1.68
C GLY A 245 -3.51 -21.37 -2.56
N SER A 246 -3.85 -20.52 -3.51
CA SER A 246 -2.89 -19.86 -4.40
C SER A 246 -1.90 -18.97 -3.62
N ALA A 247 -0.73 -18.70 -4.21
CA ALA A 247 0.25 -17.76 -3.63
C ALA A 247 -0.36 -16.37 -3.34
N ARG A 248 -1.32 -15.93 -4.17
CA ARG A 248 -2.08 -14.70 -3.94
C ARG A 248 -2.98 -14.79 -2.71
N GLU A 249 -3.71 -15.90 -2.53
CA GLU A 249 -4.54 -16.10 -1.35
C GLU A 249 -3.69 -16.14 -0.07
N GLN A 250 -2.55 -16.83 -0.10
CA GLN A 250 -1.62 -16.84 1.02
C GLN A 250 -1.03 -15.45 1.31
N ARG A 251 -0.69 -14.68 0.27
CA ARG A 251 -0.20 -13.29 0.43
C ARG A 251 -1.26 -12.41 1.08
N VAL A 252 -2.51 -12.53 0.67
CA VAL A 252 -3.62 -11.72 1.20
C VAL A 252 -3.98 -12.08 2.64
N ALA A 253 -3.78 -13.34 3.04
CA ALA A 253 -4.02 -13.80 4.42
C ALA A 253 -3.22 -13.02 5.47
N ILE A 254 -2.10 -12.37 5.10
CA ILE A 254 -1.35 -11.47 5.99
C ILE A 254 -2.22 -10.37 6.60
N LEU A 255 -3.21 -9.88 5.84
CA LEU A 255 -4.11 -8.82 6.27
C LEU A 255 -5.01 -9.26 7.42
N ALA A 256 -5.15 -10.56 7.67
CA ALA A 256 -5.95 -11.08 8.78
C ALA A 256 -5.40 -10.68 10.15
N THR A 257 -4.07 -10.56 10.27
CA THR A 257 -3.38 -10.29 11.54
C THR A 257 -2.41 -9.11 11.49
N ALA A 258 -2.16 -8.53 10.30
CA ALA A 258 -1.36 -7.32 10.17
C ALA A 258 -1.92 -6.19 11.04
N GLN A 259 -1.11 -5.69 11.97
CA GLN A 259 -1.47 -4.68 12.95
C GLN A 259 -0.26 -3.83 13.31
N ARG A 260 -0.50 -2.67 13.91
CA ARG A 260 0.57 -1.81 14.41
C ARG A 260 1.45 -2.57 15.40
N ASP A 261 2.72 -2.19 15.44
CA ASP A 261 3.63 -2.61 16.49
C ASP A 261 3.11 -2.11 17.86
N PRO A 262 2.81 -3.02 18.81
CA PRO A 262 2.27 -2.65 20.11
C PRO A 262 3.22 -1.77 20.93
N GLU A 263 4.53 -1.93 20.73
CA GLU A 263 5.59 -1.28 21.51
C GLU A 263 6.16 -0.03 20.82
N ASN A 264 5.68 0.28 19.62
CA ASN A 264 6.01 1.53 18.94
C ASN A 264 5.01 2.61 19.38
N PRO A 265 5.46 3.67 20.09
CA PRO A 265 4.59 4.75 20.53
C PRO A 265 4.10 5.61 19.35
N ASP A 266 4.85 5.63 18.25
CA ASP A 266 4.60 6.47 17.09
C ASP A 266 3.80 5.72 16.03
N TYR A 267 2.74 6.37 15.56
CA TYR A 267 1.85 5.78 14.58
C TYR A 267 1.22 6.82 13.66
N TRP A 268 0.79 6.33 12.50
CA TRP A 268 0.13 7.10 11.48
C TRP A 268 -1.26 6.53 11.20
N SER A 269 -2.28 7.39 11.35
CA SER A 269 -3.69 7.08 11.08
C SER A 269 -4.27 8.12 10.12
N PRO A 270 -4.08 7.96 8.80
CA PRO A 270 -4.55 8.96 7.84
C PRO A 270 -6.06 9.01 7.67
N THR A 271 -6.76 7.92 8.00
CA THR A 271 -8.23 7.82 7.89
C THR A 271 -8.94 8.13 9.20
N GLY A 272 -8.20 8.48 10.26
CA GLY A 272 -8.76 8.75 11.59
C GLY A 272 -9.26 7.50 12.32
N SER A 273 -9.01 6.29 11.80
CA SER A 273 -9.30 5.06 12.55
C SER A 273 -8.40 4.95 13.79
N SER A 274 -8.94 4.35 14.85
CA SER A 274 -8.22 4.15 16.11
C SER A 274 -7.88 2.68 16.38
N ASP A 275 -8.39 1.74 15.57
CA ASP A 275 -8.13 0.32 15.78
C ASP A 275 -6.73 -0.08 15.33
N ILE A 276 -6.16 -1.08 16.02
CA ILE A 276 -4.76 -1.50 15.82
C ILE A 276 -4.48 -2.07 14.43
N TYR A 277 -5.49 -2.44 13.65
CA TYR A 277 -5.35 -3.02 12.30
C TYR A 277 -5.40 -1.95 11.20
N SER A 278 -6.05 -0.81 11.47
CA SER A 278 -6.19 0.30 10.51
C SER A 278 -5.14 1.40 10.70
N VAL A 279 -4.40 1.36 11.80
CA VAL A 279 -3.31 2.27 12.14
C VAL A 279 -1.96 1.62 11.83
N ARG A 280 -0.99 2.38 11.32
CA ARG A 280 0.36 1.87 10.99
C ARG A 280 1.39 2.43 11.98
N SER A 281 2.32 1.62 12.42
CA SER A 281 3.49 2.12 13.16
C SER A 281 4.42 2.85 12.20
N VAL A 282 5.21 3.80 12.70
CA VAL A 282 6.13 4.58 11.87
C VAL A 282 7.57 4.45 12.34
N LEU A 283 8.48 4.58 11.38
CA LEU A 283 9.91 4.71 11.60
C LEU A 283 10.36 5.99 10.91
N GLU A 284 10.92 6.90 11.69
CA GLU A 284 11.61 8.11 11.22
C GLU A 284 13.00 8.11 11.83
N LEU A 285 14.03 8.00 10.99
CA LEU A 285 15.41 8.18 11.43
C LEU A 285 15.80 9.66 11.43
N GLU A 286 16.92 10.01 12.06
CA GLU A 286 17.24 11.40 12.41
C GLU A 286 17.26 12.40 11.23
N ASN A 287 17.58 11.95 10.02
CA ASN A 287 17.67 12.78 8.81
C ASN A 287 16.47 12.58 7.88
N ALA A 288 15.40 11.94 8.35
CA ALA A 288 14.18 11.69 7.60
C ALA A 288 13.54 13.01 7.07
N PRO A 289 12.93 13.00 5.87
CA PRO A 289 12.10 14.13 5.44
C PRO A 289 10.95 14.35 6.43
N SER A 290 10.51 15.60 6.60
CA SER A 290 9.50 15.97 7.60
C SER A 290 8.18 16.41 6.97
N ASP A 291 7.09 16.31 7.75
CA ASP A 291 5.76 16.81 7.37
C ASP A 291 5.59 18.33 7.63
N HIS A 292 6.67 19.10 7.57
CA HIS A 292 6.65 20.54 7.86
C HIS A 292 5.63 21.34 7.02
N LEU A 293 5.35 20.92 5.78
CA LEU A 293 4.34 21.56 4.91
C LEU A 293 2.91 21.34 5.41
N LEU A 294 2.67 20.33 6.25
CA LEU A 294 1.38 20.09 6.88
C LEU A 294 1.19 20.92 8.17
N ALA A 295 2.28 21.47 8.73
CA ALA A 295 2.25 22.23 9.97
C ALA A 295 1.50 23.57 9.83
N GLY A 296 0.98 24.08 10.95
CA GLY A 296 0.26 25.35 11.05
C GLY A 296 -1.21 25.18 11.45
N GLN A 297 -1.89 26.28 11.80
CA GLN A 297 -3.30 26.30 12.20
C GLN A 297 -4.23 27.10 11.25
N GLY A 298 -3.68 27.73 10.21
CA GLY A 298 -4.50 28.45 9.24
C GLY A 298 -5.47 27.50 8.54
N ALA A 299 -6.73 27.89 8.39
CA ALA A 299 -7.69 27.12 7.61
C ALA A 299 -7.23 27.04 6.14
N VAL A 300 -7.49 25.91 5.49
CA VAL A 300 -7.35 25.75 4.04
C VAL A 300 -8.77 25.77 3.47
N THR A 301 -8.97 26.43 2.33
CA THR A 301 -10.26 26.41 1.64
C THR A 301 -10.67 24.97 1.34
N GLU A 302 -11.91 24.62 1.67
CA GLU A 302 -12.43 23.28 1.37
C GLU A 302 -12.66 23.09 -0.14
N PRO A 303 -12.29 21.94 -0.73
CA PRO A 303 -12.57 21.65 -2.14
C PRO A 303 -14.08 21.56 -2.43
N PHE A 304 -14.51 22.08 -3.57
CA PHE A 304 -15.84 21.86 -4.11
C PHE A 304 -15.95 20.44 -4.65
N ARG A 305 -16.98 19.68 -4.25
CA ARG A 305 -17.15 18.27 -4.64
C ARG A 305 -18.25 18.13 -5.68
N PHE A 306 -17.93 17.40 -6.75
CA PHE A 306 -18.83 17.11 -7.86
C PHE A 306 -18.87 15.61 -8.15
N GLN A 307 -19.94 15.18 -8.79
CA GLN A 307 -20.00 13.90 -9.49
C GLN A 307 -19.93 14.15 -10.98
N LEU A 308 -18.98 13.52 -11.66
CA LEU A 308 -18.84 13.57 -13.11
C LEU A 308 -19.21 12.21 -13.69
N HIS A 309 -20.26 12.19 -14.50
CA HIS A 309 -20.61 11.04 -15.33
C HIS A 309 -19.76 11.06 -16.60
N SER A 310 -19.09 9.96 -16.89
CA SER A 310 -18.31 9.78 -18.10
C SER A 310 -19.05 8.88 -19.08
N GLU A 311 -19.32 9.38 -20.28
CA GLU A 311 -19.88 8.58 -21.36
C GLU A 311 -18.85 7.57 -21.86
N ARG A 312 -17.58 7.97 -21.97
CA ARG A 312 -16.47 7.10 -22.40
C ARG A 312 -16.22 5.93 -21.46
N LEU A 313 -16.16 6.20 -20.16
CA LEU A 313 -15.84 5.17 -19.16
C LEU A 313 -17.09 4.42 -18.67
N GLY A 314 -18.28 4.89 -19.05
CA GLY A 314 -19.55 4.28 -18.65
C GLY A 314 -19.77 4.26 -17.14
N ASN A 315 -19.18 5.21 -16.41
CA ASN A 315 -19.26 5.28 -14.96
C ASN A 315 -19.32 6.73 -14.45
N THR A 316 -19.57 6.88 -13.15
CA THR A 316 -19.61 8.17 -12.48
C THR A 316 -18.57 8.17 -11.37
N ARG A 317 -17.79 9.24 -11.27
CA ARG A 317 -16.75 9.39 -10.24
C ARG A 317 -16.85 10.71 -9.49
N ASN A 318 -16.31 10.72 -8.27
CA ASN A 318 -16.16 11.95 -7.51
C ASN A 318 -14.98 12.75 -8.06
N VAL A 319 -15.19 14.05 -8.21
CA VAL A 319 -14.17 15.02 -8.59
C VAL A 319 -14.22 16.15 -7.58
N ALA A 320 -13.11 16.42 -6.90
CA ALA A 320 -13.00 17.59 -6.02
C ALA A 320 -12.13 18.66 -6.67
N ILE A 321 -12.60 19.91 -6.68
CA ILE A 321 -11.88 21.06 -7.24
C ILE A 321 -11.55 22.02 -6.10
N TRP A 322 -10.26 22.23 -5.89
CA TRP A 322 -9.74 23.18 -4.93
C TRP A 322 -9.19 24.41 -5.65
N VAL A 323 -9.66 25.59 -5.24
CA VAL A 323 -9.24 26.87 -5.79
C VAL A 323 -8.59 27.67 -4.64
N PRO A 324 -7.27 27.95 -4.70
CA PRO A 324 -6.63 28.76 -3.68
C PRO A 324 -7.16 30.20 -3.67
N GLU A 325 -6.98 30.88 -2.55
CA GLU A 325 -7.18 32.33 -2.49
C GLU A 325 -6.17 33.04 -3.42
N GLY A 326 -6.61 34.14 -4.04
CA GLY A 326 -5.73 34.94 -4.90
C GLY A 326 -5.41 34.34 -6.26
N VAL A 327 -6.06 33.24 -6.68
CA VAL A 327 -5.99 32.78 -8.07
C VAL A 327 -6.56 33.87 -8.98
N GLY A 328 -5.65 34.51 -9.71
CA GLY A 328 -5.96 35.48 -10.75
C GLY A 328 -5.60 34.92 -12.11
N VAL A 329 -6.22 35.48 -13.14
CA VAL A 329 -5.84 35.24 -14.51
C VAL A 329 -4.54 35.99 -14.79
N ALA A 330 -3.43 35.28 -15.03
CA ALA A 330 -2.15 35.89 -15.37
C ALA A 330 -2.00 36.06 -16.89
N GLY A 331 -1.26 37.10 -17.32
CA GLY A 331 -0.76 37.28 -18.69
C GLY A 331 -1.74 36.94 -19.82
N ASP A 332 -1.59 35.73 -20.36
CA ASP A 332 -2.29 35.21 -21.55
C ASP A 332 -3.74 34.77 -21.32
N GLY A 333 -4.26 34.92 -20.10
CA GLY A 333 -5.62 34.51 -19.79
C GLY A 333 -5.75 33.15 -19.10
N ARG A 334 -4.64 32.44 -18.83
CA ARG A 334 -4.67 31.06 -18.35
C ARG A 334 -4.13 30.89 -16.93
N VAL A 335 -4.59 29.83 -16.27
CA VAL A 335 -4.24 29.48 -14.89
C VAL A 335 -3.51 28.12 -14.87
N PRO A 336 -2.47 27.94 -14.05
CA PRO A 336 -1.89 26.62 -13.82
C PRO A 336 -2.90 25.64 -13.23
N LEU A 337 -2.79 24.36 -13.59
CA LEU A 337 -3.69 23.31 -13.13
C LEU A 337 -2.89 22.12 -12.61
N ALA A 338 -3.22 21.58 -11.45
CA ALA A 338 -2.66 20.35 -10.91
C ALA A 338 -3.76 19.31 -10.70
N ILE A 339 -3.67 18.18 -11.40
CA ILE A 339 -4.64 17.10 -11.32
C ILE A 339 -4.00 15.92 -10.60
N PHE A 340 -4.61 15.48 -9.51
CA PHE A 340 -4.18 14.36 -8.68
C PHE A 340 -5.07 13.14 -8.92
N PHE A 341 -4.45 12.04 -9.35
CA PHE A 341 -5.08 10.72 -9.35
C PHE A 341 -5.09 10.10 -7.97
N ASP A 342 -5.97 9.12 -7.75
CA ASP A 342 -6.29 8.63 -6.41
C ASP A 342 -6.73 9.78 -5.50
N GLY A 343 -7.67 10.60 -6.00
CA GLY A 343 -8.04 11.88 -5.39
C GLY A 343 -8.38 11.79 -3.89
N ASP A 344 -9.05 10.73 -3.46
CA ASP A 344 -9.37 10.51 -2.03
C ASP A 344 -8.11 10.31 -1.17
N ASP A 345 -7.08 9.64 -1.68
CA ASP A 345 -5.79 9.46 -1.00
C ASP A 345 -5.02 10.78 -0.92
N TYR A 346 -5.04 11.58 -1.99
CA TYR A 346 -4.37 12.89 -1.98
C TYR A 346 -5.08 13.94 -1.11
N LEU A 347 -6.38 13.78 -0.88
CA LEU A 347 -7.14 14.59 0.07
C LEU A 347 -6.96 14.13 1.53
N SER A 348 -6.72 12.84 1.79
CA SER A 348 -6.70 12.26 3.14
C SER A 348 -5.31 11.86 3.63
N LYS A 349 -4.59 10.99 2.92
CA LYS A 349 -3.27 10.48 3.32
C LYS A 349 -2.15 11.50 3.10
N VAL A 350 -2.27 12.32 2.05
CA VAL A 350 -1.27 13.33 1.66
C VAL A 350 -1.61 14.79 2.06
N PRO A 351 -2.85 15.10 2.44
CA PRO A 351 -3.40 16.47 2.42
C PRO A 351 -2.82 17.44 1.38
N ALA A 352 -2.88 17.11 0.10
CA ALA A 352 -2.34 17.95 -0.98
C ALA A 352 -2.83 19.41 -0.99
N PRO A 353 -4.11 19.75 -0.70
CA PRO A 353 -4.53 21.15 -0.58
C PRO A 353 -3.73 21.93 0.47
N ARG A 354 -3.38 21.30 1.60
CA ARG A 354 -2.56 21.90 2.66
C ARG A 354 -1.13 22.17 2.18
N ILE A 355 -0.55 21.20 1.48
CA ILE A 355 0.80 21.31 0.91
C ILE A 355 0.86 22.44 -0.13
N LEU A 356 -0.10 22.47 -1.06
CA LEU A 356 -0.18 23.51 -2.09
C LEU A 356 -0.37 24.90 -1.47
N ASP A 357 -1.31 25.03 -0.54
CA ASP A 357 -1.59 26.27 0.17
C ASP A 357 -0.37 26.80 0.94
N HIS A 358 0.40 25.92 1.59
CA HIS A 358 1.66 26.29 2.22
C HIS A 358 2.66 26.84 1.19
N LEU A 359 2.92 26.11 0.11
CA LEU A 359 3.89 26.50 -0.91
C LEU A 359 3.48 27.80 -1.62
N ILE A 360 2.19 28.00 -1.87
CA ILE A 360 1.66 29.23 -2.47
C ILE A 360 1.90 30.43 -1.54
N ARG A 361 1.60 30.29 -0.24
CA ARG A 361 1.81 31.38 0.74
C ARG A 361 3.29 31.69 0.97
N ALA A 362 4.15 30.68 0.86
CA ALA A 362 5.60 30.84 0.92
C ALA A 362 6.18 31.50 -0.35
N GLY A 363 5.42 31.51 -1.45
CA GLY A 363 5.88 31.98 -2.76
C GLY A 363 6.78 30.98 -3.50
N ASP A 364 6.78 29.72 -3.06
CA ASP A 364 7.58 28.64 -3.66
C ASP A 364 6.96 28.11 -4.97
N ILE A 365 5.64 28.27 -5.14
CA ILE A 365 4.89 28.02 -6.38
C ILE A 365 3.85 29.12 -6.61
N PRO A 366 3.43 29.41 -7.86
CA PRO A 366 2.33 30.33 -8.10
C PRO A 366 0.99 29.73 -7.66
N PRO A 367 -0.06 30.55 -7.47
CA PRO A 367 -1.42 30.07 -7.27
C PRO A 367 -1.84 29.10 -8.39
N VAL A 368 -2.26 27.89 -8.01
CA VAL A 368 -2.60 26.78 -8.92
C VAL A 368 -3.94 26.16 -8.52
N VAL A 369 -4.83 25.96 -9.48
CA VAL A 369 -6.08 25.22 -9.25
C VAL A 369 -5.75 23.74 -9.14
N ALA A 370 -6.30 23.04 -8.14
CA ALA A 370 -6.10 21.61 -7.98
C ALA A 370 -7.39 20.81 -8.20
N VAL A 371 -7.28 19.67 -8.88
CA VAL A 371 -8.39 18.76 -9.16
C VAL A 371 -8.02 17.36 -8.66
N PHE A 372 -8.88 16.76 -7.86
CA PHE A 372 -8.68 15.43 -7.29
C PHE A 372 -9.68 14.47 -7.94
N VAL A 373 -9.18 13.51 -8.69
CA VAL A 373 -9.98 12.54 -9.44
C VAL A 373 -10.02 11.24 -8.67
N SER A 374 -11.16 10.95 -8.04
CA SER A 374 -11.37 9.70 -7.30
C SER A 374 -11.66 8.55 -8.26
N ASN A 375 -11.34 7.32 -7.84
CA ASN A 375 -11.74 6.11 -8.56
C ASN A 375 -13.15 5.71 -8.12
N PRO A 376 -14.03 5.26 -9.04
CA PRO A 376 -15.34 4.72 -8.65
C PRO A 376 -15.25 3.55 -7.66
N ASP A 377 -14.29 2.66 -7.89
CA ASP A 377 -13.97 1.51 -7.05
C ASP A 377 -12.55 0.99 -7.36
N ARG A 378 -12.12 -0.06 -6.65
CA ARG A 378 -10.79 -0.66 -6.83
C ARG A 378 -10.62 -1.33 -8.18
N ARG A 379 -11.69 -1.86 -8.78
CA ARG A 379 -11.64 -2.52 -10.09
C ARG A 379 -11.38 -1.48 -11.18
N ALA A 380 -12.13 -0.39 -11.17
CA ALA A 380 -11.95 0.77 -12.06
C ALA A 380 -10.52 1.29 -11.96
N ARG A 381 -9.99 1.50 -10.75
CA ARG A 381 -8.59 1.90 -10.55
C ARG A 381 -7.60 0.99 -11.29
N ASN A 382 -7.78 -0.33 -11.16
CA ASN A 382 -6.85 -1.31 -11.75
C ASN A 382 -7.01 -1.48 -13.27
N SER A 383 -8.15 -1.12 -13.86
CA SER A 383 -8.39 -1.22 -15.30
C SER A 383 -8.21 0.10 -16.06
N GLU A 384 -8.41 1.23 -15.38
CA GLU A 384 -8.40 2.57 -16.00
C GLU A 384 -7.05 3.28 -15.85
N LEU A 385 -6.36 3.17 -14.70
CA LEU A 385 -5.09 3.88 -14.52
C LEU A 385 -3.92 3.32 -15.37
N PRO A 386 -3.74 1.99 -15.52
CA PRO A 386 -2.59 1.46 -16.26
C PRO A 386 -2.74 1.65 -17.78
N CYS A 387 -2.29 2.80 -18.27
CA CYS A 387 -2.18 3.14 -19.71
C CYS A 387 -3.42 2.85 -20.55
N ASN A 388 -4.60 3.02 -19.94
CA ASN A 388 -5.88 2.88 -20.63
C ASN A 388 -6.16 4.12 -21.49
N GLU A 389 -6.39 3.91 -22.78
CA GLU A 389 -6.65 5.01 -23.72
C GLU A 389 -7.99 5.72 -23.45
N ASP A 390 -9.05 5.00 -23.09
CA ASP A 390 -10.36 5.59 -22.78
C ASP A 390 -10.29 6.48 -21.53
N PHE A 391 -9.44 6.11 -20.55
CA PHE A 391 -9.19 6.95 -19.39
C PHE A 391 -8.44 8.22 -19.78
N ALA A 392 -7.39 8.12 -20.61
CA ALA A 392 -6.68 9.30 -21.10
C ALA A 392 -7.60 10.22 -21.93
N ASP A 393 -8.47 9.64 -22.78
CA ASP A 393 -9.48 10.36 -23.54
C ASP A 393 -10.49 11.06 -22.60
N PHE A 394 -10.95 10.39 -21.54
CA PHE A 394 -11.80 10.99 -20.51
C PHE A 394 -11.13 12.22 -19.87
N MET A 395 -9.86 12.10 -19.51
CA MET A 395 -9.10 13.19 -18.89
C MET A 395 -9.07 14.44 -19.80
N ALA A 396 -8.74 14.25 -21.08
CA ALA A 396 -8.59 15.34 -22.03
C ALA A 396 -9.93 15.92 -22.52
N LEU A 397 -10.91 15.04 -22.80
CA LEU A 397 -12.10 15.41 -23.57
C LEU A 397 -13.36 15.58 -22.72
N GLU A 398 -13.36 15.09 -21.48
CA GLU A 398 -14.51 15.22 -20.56
C GLU A 398 -14.12 15.99 -19.29
N LEU A 399 -13.05 15.59 -18.60
CA LEU A 399 -12.67 16.22 -17.33
C LEU A 399 -12.18 17.66 -17.51
N LEU A 400 -11.22 17.92 -18.41
CA LEU A 400 -10.69 19.28 -18.62
C LEU A 400 -11.78 20.30 -19.01
N PRO A 401 -12.67 20.01 -19.98
CA PRO A 401 -13.82 20.88 -20.26
C PRO A 401 -14.74 21.06 -19.06
N PHE A 402 -15.03 19.99 -18.30
CA PHE A 402 -15.85 20.06 -17.10
C PHE A 402 -15.25 21.00 -16.03
N VAL A 403 -13.95 20.90 -15.76
CA VAL A 403 -13.27 21.76 -14.79
C VAL A 403 -13.29 23.22 -15.27
N SER A 404 -13.09 23.46 -16.57
CA SER A 404 -13.14 24.80 -17.16
C SER A 404 -14.54 25.42 -17.02
N ASP A 405 -15.60 24.66 -17.30
CA ASP A 405 -17.00 25.10 -17.13
C ASP A 405 -17.32 25.41 -15.66
N ARG A 406 -16.88 24.56 -14.73
CA ARG A 406 -17.18 24.72 -13.29
C ARG A 406 -16.42 25.86 -12.63
N THR A 407 -15.22 26.17 -13.11
CA THR A 407 -14.36 27.21 -12.51
C THR A 407 -14.40 28.54 -13.25
N GLY A 408 -14.77 28.53 -14.53
CA GLY A 408 -14.66 29.68 -15.43
C GLY A 408 -13.22 29.99 -15.86
N PHE A 409 -12.23 29.19 -15.45
CA PHE A 409 -10.84 29.37 -15.85
C PHE A 409 -10.54 28.66 -17.17
N SER A 410 -9.54 29.20 -17.87
CA SER A 410 -8.88 28.52 -18.98
C SER A 410 -7.51 28.01 -18.51
N PHE A 411 -7.12 26.82 -18.96
CA PHE A 411 -5.87 26.17 -18.54
C PHE A 411 -4.90 26.07 -19.72
N SER A 412 -3.60 26.20 -19.45
CA SER A 412 -2.56 26.05 -20.46
C SER A 412 -1.92 24.67 -20.34
N GLY A 413 -1.86 23.91 -21.43
CA GLY A 413 -1.33 22.55 -21.38
C GLY A 413 0.11 22.47 -20.88
N GLY A 414 0.96 23.44 -21.24
CA GLY A 414 2.34 23.52 -20.75
C GLY A 414 2.49 23.72 -19.24
N THR A 415 1.41 24.12 -18.55
CA THR A 415 1.36 24.33 -17.09
C THR A 415 0.30 23.46 -16.42
N THR A 416 -0.21 22.44 -17.12
CA THR A 416 -1.11 21.45 -16.54
C THR A 416 -0.30 20.25 -16.09
N LEU A 417 -0.33 20.02 -14.78
CA LEU A 417 0.32 18.92 -14.08
C LEU A 417 -0.63 17.74 -13.89
N LEU A 418 -0.16 16.54 -14.25
CA LEU A 418 -0.73 15.28 -13.79
C LEU A 418 0.17 14.69 -12.69
N ALA A 419 -0.43 14.39 -11.55
CA ALA A 419 0.26 13.86 -10.37
C ALA A 419 -0.40 12.57 -9.88
N GLY A 420 0.40 11.59 -9.48
CA GLY A 420 -0.12 10.35 -8.93
C GLY A 420 0.97 9.44 -8.39
N ALA A 421 0.56 8.45 -7.61
CA ALA A 421 1.45 7.42 -7.07
C ALA A 421 1.16 6.05 -7.69
N SER A 422 2.16 5.17 -7.82
CA SER A 422 1.96 3.81 -8.33
C SER A 422 1.35 3.81 -9.75
N PHE A 423 0.22 3.12 -9.96
CA PHE A 423 -0.57 3.23 -11.20
C PHE A 423 -1.03 4.65 -11.51
N GLY A 424 -1.23 5.53 -10.53
CA GLY A 424 -1.46 6.96 -10.80
C GLY A 424 -0.26 7.63 -11.45
N GLY A 425 0.97 7.31 -11.02
CA GLY A 425 2.18 7.83 -11.67
C GLY A 425 2.34 7.34 -13.11
N LEU A 426 2.03 6.06 -13.35
CA LEU A 426 1.97 5.48 -14.68
C LEU A 426 0.89 6.14 -15.55
N ALA A 427 -0.33 6.30 -15.02
CA ALA A 427 -1.45 6.96 -15.70
C ALA A 427 -1.12 8.39 -16.09
N ALA A 428 -0.42 9.13 -15.22
CA ALA A 428 -0.02 10.51 -15.46
C ALA A 428 0.90 10.59 -16.68
N ALA A 429 1.93 9.74 -16.74
CA ALA A 429 2.84 9.68 -17.87
C ALA A 429 2.14 9.19 -19.17
N CYS A 430 1.28 8.17 -19.09
CA CYS A 430 0.54 7.65 -20.25
C CYS A 430 -0.47 8.66 -20.82
N THR A 431 -1.16 9.40 -19.95
CA THR A 431 -2.10 10.45 -20.36
C THR A 431 -1.37 11.63 -21.00
N ALA A 432 -0.26 12.08 -20.39
CA ALA A 432 0.60 13.13 -20.95
C ALA A 432 1.27 12.72 -22.27
N PHE A 433 1.67 11.45 -22.41
CA PHE A 433 2.20 10.91 -23.65
C PHE A 433 1.19 11.00 -24.80
N ARG A 434 -0.09 10.70 -24.52
CA ARG A 434 -1.18 10.76 -25.51
C ARG A 434 -1.64 12.19 -25.82
N TYR A 435 -1.65 13.06 -24.82
CA TYR A 435 -2.15 14.43 -24.90
C TYR A 435 -1.12 15.48 -24.44
N PRO A 436 0.08 15.54 -25.06
CA PRO A 436 1.18 16.36 -24.56
C PRO A 436 0.92 17.87 -24.68
N ASP A 437 0.02 18.29 -25.58
CA ASP A 437 -0.38 19.69 -25.73
C ASP A 437 -1.39 20.15 -24.66
N GLN A 438 -1.96 19.23 -23.88
CA GLN A 438 -2.93 19.50 -22.82
C GLN A 438 -2.37 19.22 -21.41
N PHE A 439 -1.39 18.32 -21.30
CA PHE A 439 -0.75 17.91 -20.05
C PHE A 439 0.77 17.89 -20.20
N GLY A 440 1.41 19.02 -19.92
CA GLY A 440 2.84 19.23 -20.12
C GLY A 440 3.72 18.79 -18.94
N LEU A 441 3.15 18.65 -17.74
CA LEU A 441 3.92 18.34 -16.52
C LEU A 441 3.47 17.01 -15.92
N VAL A 442 4.43 16.19 -15.49
CA VAL A 442 4.18 14.88 -14.87
C VAL A 442 4.94 14.76 -13.56
N LEU A 443 4.22 14.51 -12.46
CA LEU A 443 4.76 14.16 -11.16
C LEU A 443 4.37 12.73 -10.82
N SER A 444 5.34 11.81 -10.86
CA SER A 444 5.11 10.39 -10.63
C SER A 444 5.84 9.93 -9.37
N GLN A 445 5.10 9.53 -8.34
CA GLN A 445 5.64 8.94 -7.10
C GLN A 445 5.59 7.41 -7.18
N SER A 446 6.76 6.76 -7.19
CA SER A 446 6.89 5.30 -7.32
C SER A 446 6.06 4.75 -8.48
N GLY A 447 6.18 5.37 -9.66
CA GLY A 447 5.34 5.03 -10.82
C GLY A 447 5.50 3.57 -11.23
N SER A 448 4.39 2.90 -11.53
CA SER A 448 4.37 1.48 -11.91
C SER A 448 4.88 1.22 -13.34
N PHE A 449 6.03 1.78 -13.69
CA PHE A 449 6.61 1.68 -15.03
C PHE A 449 7.10 0.29 -15.38
N TRP A 450 7.09 -0.68 -14.46
CA TRP A 450 7.30 -2.11 -14.75
C TRP A 450 6.12 -2.74 -15.53
N TRP A 451 4.95 -2.09 -15.51
CA TRP A 451 3.70 -2.63 -16.05
C TRP A 451 3.77 -2.88 -17.56
N SER A 452 3.01 -3.88 -18.00
CA SER A 452 2.75 -4.17 -19.40
C SER A 452 1.27 -4.57 -19.61
N PRO A 453 0.69 -4.31 -20.80
CA PRO A 453 -0.66 -4.74 -21.11
C PRO A 453 -0.73 -6.26 -21.28
N PRO A 454 -1.89 -6.90 -21.09
CA PRO A 454 -2.03 -8.35 -21.27
C PRO A 454 -1.63 -8.87 -22.64
N GLU A 455 -1.73 -8.03 -23.68
CA GLU A 455 -1.39 -8.37 -25.06
C GLU A 455 0.13 -8.24 -25.37
N ASP A 456 0.90 -7.64 -24.46
CA ASP A 456 2.35 -7.46 -24.58
C ASP A 456 3.03 -7.80 -23.24
N GLU A 457 3.63 -8.98 -23.16
CA GLU A 457 4.31 -9.45 -21.95
C GLU A 457 5.67 -8.79 -21.72
N ARG A 458 6.11 -7.87 -22.59
CA ARG A 458 7.36 -7.14 -22.35
C ARG A 458 7.16 -6.17 -21.19
N PRO A 459 7.95 -6.30 -20.11
CA PRO A 459 7.88 -5.34 -19.02
C PRO A 459 8.24 -3.94 -19.55
N GLU A 460 7.82 -2.91 -18.82
CA GLU A 460 8.22 -1.54 -19.13
C GLU A 460 7.66 -0.99 -20.45
N TRP A 461 6.41 -1.36 -20.76
CA TRP A 461 5.73 -1.00 -22.00
C TRP A 461 5.77 0.51 -22.32
N LEU A 462 5.50 1.37 -21.33
CA LEU A 462 5.51 2.83 -21.56
C LEU A 462 6.93 3.34 -21.86
N ASN A 463 7.94 2.75 -21.24
CA ASN A 463 9.34 3.14 -21.45
C ASN A 463 9.73 2.87 -22.91
N GLU A 464 9.33 1.72 -23.47
CA GLU A 464 9.51 1.41 -24.90
C GLU A 464 8.80 2.43 -25.80
N ARG A 465 7.56 2.84 -25.46
CA ARG A 465 6.84 3.86 -26.24
C ARG A 465 7.56 5.21 -26.26
N PHE A 466 8.19 5.62 -25.15
CA PHE A 466 9.06 6.80 -25.14
C PHE A 466 10.32 6.61 -25.98
N VAL A 467 10.90 5.40 -26.06
CA VAL A 467 12.03 5.13 -26.96
C VAL A 467 11.62 5.36 -28.42
N GLU A 468 10.45 4.87 -28.81
CA GLU A 468 9.93 4.93 -30.19
C GLU A 468 9.40 6.31 -30.60
N SER A 469 8.94 7.13 -29.66
CA SER A 469 8.30 8.41 -29.98
C SER A 469 9.28 9.50 -30.42
N PRO A 470 8.84 10.54 -31.17
CA PRO A 470 9.55 11.80 -31.18
C PRO A 470 9.58 12.42 -29.77
N ARG A 471 10.46 13.39 -29.55
CA ARG A 471 10.44 14.18 -28.30
C ARG A 471 9.14 14.97 -28.21
N LEU A 472 8.45 14.84 -27.09
CA LEU A 472 7.21 15.55 -26.76
C LEU A 472 7.52 16.74 -25.82
N PRO A 473 6.65 17.78 -25.77
CA PRO A 473 6.81 18.93 -24.89
C PRO A 473 6.44 18.62 -23.42
N LEU A 474 7.10 17.64 -22.82
CA LEU A 474 6.82 17.15 -21.47
C LEU A 474 7.97 17.43 -20.49
N HIS A 475 7.65 17.69 -19.22
CA HIS A 475 8.58 17.88 -18.11
C HIS A 475 8.21 16.93 -16.96
N PHE A 476 9.19 16.17 -16.48
CA PHE A 476 8.97 15.10 -15.51
C PHE A 476 9.66 15.37 -14.17
N TYR A 477 8.94 15.08 -13.09
CA TYR A 477 9.49 14.75 -11.78
C TYR A 477 9.10 13.30 -11.45
N LEU A 478 10.11 12.45 -11.31
CA LEU A 478 9.96 11.06 -10.91
C LEU A 478 10.51 10.92 -9.49
N SER A 479 9.87 10.10 -8.66
CA SER A 479 10.48 9.63 -7.42
C SER A 479 10.27 8.13 -7.25
N ALA A 480 11.20 7.45 -6.60
CA ALA A 480 11.09 6.03 -6.28
C ALA A 480 11.88 5.67 -5.02
N GLY A 481 11.35 4.73 -4.26
CA GLY A 481 11.93 4.25 -3.02
C GLY A 481 13.06 3.26 -3.26
N ARG A 482 14.14 3.39 -2.49
CA ARG A 482 15.30 2.48 -2.52
C ARG A 482 14.95 1.05 -2.14
N PHE A 483 13.84 0.85 -1.44
CA PHE A 483 13.36 -0.47 -1.01
C PHE A 483 12.38 -1.11 -2.03
N GLU A 484 12.17 -0.49 -3.19
CA GLU A 484 11.21 -0.97 -4.20
C GLU A 484 11.88 -1.74 -5.36
N THR A 485 12.78 -2.67 -5.04
CA THR A 485 13.64 -3.37 -6.02
C THR A 485 13.04 -4.66 -6.59
N ASP A 486 12.19 -5.36 -5.83
CA ASP A 486 11.84 -6.76 -6.13
C ASP A 486 10.38 -6.93 -6.64
N PHE A 487 9.78 -5.86 -7.17
CA PHE A 487 8.42 -5.88 -7.73
C PHE A 487 8.42 -6.23 -9.24
N GLY A 488 7.80 -7.34 -9.63
CA GLY A 488 7.76 -7.73 -11.05
C GLY A 488 9.15 -8.14 -11.56
N GLU A 489 9.35 -8.19 -12.88
CA GLU A 489 10.66 -8.59 -13.42
C GLU A 489 11.75 -7.54 -13.20
N SER A 490 11.41 -6.24 -13.21
CA SER A 490 12.41 -5.17 -13.11
C SER A 490 12.42 -4.39 -11.78
N GLY A 491 11.35 -4.41 -10.99
CA GLY A 491 11.23 -3.55 -9.80
C GLY A 491 10.73 -2.15 -10.13
N ILE A 492 10.03 -1.50 -9.18
CA ILE A 492 9.58 -0.11 -9.34
C ILE A 492 10.78 0.82 -9.50
N LEU A 493 11.80 0.66 -8.65
CA LEU A 493 12.97 1.55 -8.68
C LEU A 493 13.71 1.49 -10.03
N ASN A 494 13.98 0.29 -10.55
CA ASN A 494 14.74 0.18 -11.79
C ASN A 494 13.91 0.61 -13.00
N ALA A 495 12.60 0.33 -13.03
CA ALA A 495 11.73 0.83 -14.10
C ALA A 495 11.67 2.37 -14.13
N ASN A 496 11.69 3.03 -12.96
CA ASN A 496 11.78 4.50 -12.88
C ASN A 496 13.16 5.02 -13.31
N ARG A 497 14.26 4.34 -12.93
CA ARG A 497 15.62 4.67 -13.39
C ARG A 497 15.74 4.55 -14.90
N GLN A 498 15.18 3.50 -15.49
CA GLN A 498 15.22 3.28 -16.93
C GLN A 498 14.44 4.38 -17.67
N LEU A 499 13.22 4.72 -17.20
CA LEU A 499 12.44 5.82 -17.79
C LEU A 499 13.19 7.15 -17.70
N GLU A 500 13.77 7.49 -16.55
CA GLU A 500 14.58 8.71 -16.40
C GLU A 500 15.73 8.75 -17.42
N GLN A 501 16.44 7.65 -17.59
CA GLN A 501 17.55 7.57 -18.54
C GLN A 501 17.08 7.77 -19.98
N ILE A 502 15.97 7.14 -20.37
CA ILE A 502 15.36 7.30 -21.70
C ILE A 502 14.98 8.77 -21.92
N LEU A 503 14.26 9.37 -20.97
CA LEU A 503 13.83 10.76 -21.04
C LEU A 503 15.03 11.72 -21.12
N ARG A 504 16.05 11.52 -20.29
CA ARG A 504 17.27 12.34 -20.29
C ARG A 504 18.02 12.26 -21.62
N VAL A 505 18.23 11.05 -22.15
CA VAL A 505 18.92 10.84 -23.44
C VAL A 505 18.16 11.48 -24.59
N LYS A 506 16.82 11.46 -24.55
CA LYS A 506 15.96 12.13 -25.54
C LYS A 506 15.83 13.64 -25.32
N GLY A 507 16.45 14.18 -24.28
CA GLY A 507 16.53 15.61 -24.00
C GLY A 507 15.33 16.21 -23.27
N TYR A 508 14.47 15.40 -22.64
CA TYR A 508 13.39 15.90 -21.79
C TYR A 508 13.96 16.54 -20.52
N PRO A 509 13.35 17.62 -19.99
CA PRO A 509 13.57 18.04 -18.62
C PRO A 509 13.01 16.97 -17.67
N VAL A 510 13.90 16.30 -16.94
CA VAL A 510 13.54 15.22 -16.02
C VAL A 510 14.42 15.25 -14.79
N ARG A 511 13.82 14.94 -13.64
CA ARG A 511 14.53 14.64 -12.39
C ARG A 511 13.98 13.35 -11.80
N LEU A 512 14.86 12.44 -11.37
CA LEU A 512 14.53 11.31 -10.51
C LEU A 512 15.05 11.57 -9.09
N GLU A 513 14.17 11.48 -8.10
CA GLU A 513 14.51 11.47 -6.69
C GLU A 513 14.40 10.05 -6.13
N GLU A 514 15.52 9.48 -5.67
CA GLU A 514 15.53 8.23 -4.95
C GLU A 514 15.52 8.47 -3.44
N PHE A 515 14.55 7.88 -2.73
CA PHE A 515 14.35 8.11 -1.30
C PHE A 515 14.42 6.83 -0.46
N SER A 516 14.77 6.95 0.81
CA SER A 516 14.94 5.82 1.73
C SER A 516 13.59 5.37 2.32
N ALA A 517 12.74 4.79 1.49
CA ALA A 517 11.50 4.14 1.89
C ALA A 517 11.05 3.10 0.85
N GLY A 518 9.91 2.45 1.13
CA GLY A 518 9.21 1.58 0.19
C GLY A 518 8.01 2.29 -0.47
N HIS A 519 7.02 1.50 -0.86
CA HIS A 519 5.80 1.97 -1.54
C HIS A 519 4.78 2.59 -0.57
N ASP A 520 5.04 3.81 -0.09
CA ASP A 520 4.37 4.35 1.09
C ASP A 520 3.94 5.83 1.02
N TYR A 521 2.64 6.06 1.21
CA TYR A 521 2.05 7.39 1.33
C TYR A 521 2.58 8.21 2.51
N PHE A 522 3.00 7.57 3.61
CA PHE A 522 3.62 8.25 4.74
C PHE A 522 4.92 8.96 4.34
N HIS A 523 5.64 8.40 3.36
CA HIS A 523 6.82 9.02 2.77
C HIS A 523 6.44 10.02 1.67
N TRP A 524 5.57 9.61 0.75
CA TRP A 524 5.19 10.43 -0.40
C TRP A 524 4.59 11.79 0.00
N ARG A 525 3.86 11.86 1.13
CA ARG A 525 3.32 13.13 1.62
C ARG A 525 4.39 14.14 2.04
N ALA A 526 5.51 13.66 2.61
CA ALA A 526 6.59 14.51 3.07
C ALA A 526 7.45 15.06 1.92
N THR A 527 7.42 14.38 0.77
CA THR A 527 8.27 14.71 -0.40
C THR A 527 7.50 15.28 -1.58
N LEU A 528 6.17 15.23 -1.60
CA LEU A 528 5.33 15.77 -2.68
C LEU A 528 5.70 17.23 -3.02
N GLY A 529 5.95 18.05 -2.00
CA GLY A 529 6.32 19.47 -2.18
C GLY A 529 7.56 19.67 -3.04
N ARG A 530 8.55 18.77 -2.98
CA ARG A 530 9.79 18.86 -3.79
C ARG A 530 9.49 18.78 -5.28
N GLY A 531 8.60 17.86 -5.68
CA GLY A 531 8.16 17.72 -7.06
C GLY A 531 7.29 18.86 -7.54
N LEU A 532 6.39 19.36 -6.68
CA LEU A 532 5.55 20.52 -6.97
C LEU A 532 6.40 21.77 -7.22
N VAL A 533 7.37 22.06 -6.35
CA VAL A 533 8.30 23.20 -6.53
C VAL A 533 9.13 23.04 -7.79
N TYR A 534 9.63 21.84 -8.08
CA TYR A 534 10.43 21.60 -9.28
C TYR A 534 9.66 21.84 -10.59
N LEU A 535 8.37 21.49 -10.64
CA LEU A 535 7.56 21.59 -11.87
C LEU A 535 6.81 22.93 -11.99
N LEU A 536 6.38 23.51 -10.87
CA LEU A 536 5.53 24.71 -10.84
C LEU A 536 6.28 25.96 -10.37
N GLY A 537 7.37 25.84 -9.63
CA GLY A 537 8.07 26.99 -9.02
C GLY A 537 8.79 27.90 -10.01
N THR A 538 8.95 27.48 -11.27
CA THR A 538 9.57 28.28 -12.33
C THR A 538 8.56 28.92 -13.28
N LEU A 539 7.26 28.78 -13.00
CA LEU A 539 6.17 29.31 -13.82
C LEU A 539 5.99 30.83 -13.65
#